data_AF-A0A4S2UHT1-F1
#
_entry.id   AF-A0A4S2UHT1-F1
#
_cell.length_a   1.000
_cell.length_b   1.000
_cell.length_c   1.000
_cell.angle_alpha   90.00
_cell.angle_beta   90.00
_cell.angle_gamma   90.00
#
_symmetry.space_group_name_H-M   'P 1'
#
loop_
_entity.id
_entity.type
_entity.pdbx_description
1 polymer ?
#
loop_
_entity_poly.entity_id
_entity_poly.type
_entity_poly.pdbx_seq_one_letter_code
_entity_poly.pdbx_strand_id
1 'polypeptide(L)'
;MAEKAVRKSVFLAVAADPGVPFRIVELAGRGITADAAASRWVLESGKPSLDGIALADKLIDLGEREDQLVALWQEYGADEVGVMTFESRLTEIVTAMEMWVPVPEGPMEDSSVRLRRVPGTDG
;
A
#
# COMPACT_ATOMS: atom_id res chain seq x y z
N MET A 1 -4.45 23.68 18.73
CA MET A 1 -3.43 22.70 18.25
C MET A 1 -3.93 21.29 18.50
N ALA A 2 -4.93 20.83 17.74
CA ALA A 2 -5.61 19.55 18.01
C ALA A 2 -6.08 18.86 16.71
N GLU A 3 -5.33 19.02 15.62
CA GLU A 3 -5.68 18.46 14.29
C GLU A 3 -4.47 17.74 13.67
N LYS A 4 -3.56 17.28 14.52
CA LYS A 4 -2.34 16.56 14.10
C LYS A 4 -2.08 15.34 14.97
N ALA A 5 -3.13 14.79 15.59
CA ALA A 5 -3.14 13.38 15.93
C ALA A 5 -3.32 12.64 14.59
N VAL A 6 -2.17 12.46 13.92
CA VAL A 6 -1.94 11.52 12.83
C VAL A 6 -2.92 10.36 13.00
N ARG A 7 -3.81 10.13 12.02
CA ARG A 7 -4.44 8.83 11.86
C ARG A 7 -3.27 7.85 11.82
N LYS A 8 -2.94 7.23 12.96
CA LYS A 8 -2.00 6.12 12.99
C LYS A 8 -2.63 5.13 12.00
N SER A 9 -1.93 4.81 10.90
CA SER A 9 -2.43 3.80 9.99
C SER A 9 -2.77 2.57 10.83
N VAL A 10 -3.90 1.91 10.56
CA VAL A 10 -4.40 0.82 11.42
C VAL A 10 -3.32 -0.24 11.64
N PHE A 11 -2.46 -0.48 10.64
CA PHE A 11 -1.27 -1.32 10.79
C PHE A 11 -0.30 -0.87 11.89
N LEU A 12 -0.05 0.43 12.07
CA LEU A 12 0.77 0.93 13.18
C LEU A 12 0.08 0.73 14.53
N ALA A 13 -1.25 0.80 14.60
CA ALA A 13 -1.99 0.49 15.81
C ALA A 13 -1.87 -1.01 16.15
N VAL A 14 -2.07 -1.88 15.15
CA VAL A 14 -1.88 -3.33 15.27
C VAL A 14 -0.46 -3.66 15.74
N ALA A 15 0.57 -3.13 15.08
CA ALA A 15 1.97 -3.42 15.41
C ALA A 15 2.40 -2.91 16.80
N ALA A 16 1.72 -1.90 17.33
CA ALA A 16 2.01 -1.32 18.64
C ALA A 16 1.21 -1.96 19.78
N ASP A 17 0.23 -2.82 19.46
CA ASP A 17 -0.62 -3.45 20.47
C ASP A 17 0.14 -4.61 21.18
N PRO A 18 0.30 -4.56 22.50
CA PRO A 18 1.05 -5.60 23.23
C PRO A 18 0.29 -6.94 23.32
N GLY A 19 -1.01 -6.95 23.03
CA GLY A 19 -1.88 -8.13 23.06
C GLY A 19 -1.90 -8.91 21.74
N VAL A 20 -1.32 -8.38 20.65
CA VAL A 20 -1.26 -9.12 19.39
C VAL A 20 -0.02 -10.02 19.30
N PRO A 21 -0.17 -11.26 18.78
CA PRO A 21 0.96 -12.14 18.49
C PRO A 21 1.95 -11.53 17.49
N PHE A 22 3.23 -11.93 17.58
CA PHE A 22 4.29 -11.44 16.69
C PHE A 22 3.99 -11.66 15.19
N ARG A 23 3.31 -12.74 14.83
CA ARG A 23 2.90 -13.01 13.44
C ARG A 23 1.94 -11.95 12.89
N ILE A 24 1.09 -11.38 13.75
CA ILE A 24 0.20 -10.29 13.38
C ILE A 24 0.98 -8.99 13.21
N VAL A 25 2.02 -8.77 14.04
CA VAL A 25 2.95 -7.64 13.86
C VAL A 25 3.68 -7.74 12.51
N GLU A 26 4.11 -8.94 12.11
CA GLU A 26 4.71 -9.18 10.80
C GLU A 26 3.74 -8.84 9.65
N LEU A 27 2.48 -9.29 9.75
CA LEU A 27 1.43 -8.94 8.77
C LEU A 27 1.20 -7.42 8.70
N ALA A 28 1.20 -6.73 9.83
CA ALA A 28 1.09 -5.28 9.85
C ALA A 28 2.26 -4.58 9.16
N GLY A 29 3.50 -5.07 9.35
CA GLY A 29 4.68 -4.56 8.65
C GLY A 29 4.60 -4.75 7.13
N ARG A 30 4.09 -5.90 6.69
CA ARG A 30 3.82 -6.17 5.26
C ARG A 30 2.76 -5.23 4.70
N GLY A 31 1.66 -5.02 5.43
CA GLY A 31 0.62 -4.06 5.07
C GLY A 31 1.14 -2.63 4.89
N ILE A 32 1.99 -2.14 5.81
CA ILE A 32 2.66 -0.84 5.69
C ILE A 32 3.50 -0.76 4.41
N THR A 33 4.22 -1.82 4.09
CA THR A 33 5.07 -1.88 2.90
C THR A 33 4.23 -1.88 1.61
N ALA A 34 3.12 -2.63 1.60
CA ALA A 34 2.18 -2.67 0.48
C ALA A 34 1.52 -1.31 0.23
N ASP A 35 1.07 -0.63 1.29
CA ASP A 35 0.50 0.72 1.20
C ASP A 35 1.51 1.75 0.64
N ALA A 36 2.75 1.71 1.13
CA ALA A 36 3.82 2.56 0.62
C ALA A 36 4.11 2.26 -0.87
N ALA A 37 4.11 0.99 -1.27
CA ALA A 37 4.30 0.58 -2.66
C ALA A 37 3.13 1.04 -3.55
N ALA A 38 1.89 0.95 -3.06
CA ALA A 38 0.70 1.43 -3.75
C ALA A 38 0.77 2.95 -3.99
N SER A 39 1.08 3.73 -2.95
CA SER A 39 1.27 5.19 -3.05
C SER A 39 2.34 5.56 -4.07
N ARG A 40 3.46 4.84 -4.08
CA ARG A 40 4.52 5.02 -5.07
C ARG A 40 4.04 4.70 -6.49
N TRP A 41 3.37 3.56 -6.68
CA TRP A 41 2.85 3.16 -7.98
C TRP A 41 1.85 4.17 -8.55
N VAL A 42 0.96 4.71 -7.72
CA VAL A 42 0.00 5.75 -8.15
C VAL A 42 0.71 6.97 -8.74
N LEU A 43 1.81 7.40 -8.13
CA LEU A 43 2.56 8.57 -8.57
C LEU A 43 3.45 8.29 -9.78
N GLU A 44 4.13 7.14 -9.81
CA GLU A 44 5.13 6.82 -10.83
C GLU A 44 4.53 6.17 -12.08
N SER A 45 3.44 5.43 -11.95
CA SER A 45 2.87 4.61 -13.04
C SER A 45 1.38 4.86 -13.23
N GLY A 46 0.57 4.88 -12.17
CA GLY A 46 -0.88 5.04 -12.27
C GLY A 46 -1.29 6.35 -12.95
N LYS A 47 -0.93 7.50 -12.36
CA LYS A 47 -1.28 8.83 -12.90
C LYS A 47 -0.79 9.08 -14.33
N PRO A 48 0.44 8.68 -14.72
CA PRO A 48 0.89 8.87 -16.09
C PRO A 48 0.28 7.92 -17.13
N SER A 49 -0.17 6.72 -16.73
CA SER A 49 -0.54 5.65 -17.68
C SER A 49 -2.03 5.34 -17.76
N LEU A 50 -2.82 5.73 -16.74
CA LEU A 50 -4.25 5.47 -16.70
C LEU A 50 -5.07 6.74 -16.92
N ASP A 51 -6.24 6.59 -17.53
CA ASP A 51 -7.24 7.65 -17.52
C ASP A 51 -7.82 7.85 -16.11
N GLY A 52 -8.53 8.97 -15.93
CA GLY A 52 -9.04 9.36 -14.62
C GLY A 52 -10.06 8.36 -14.03
N ILE A 53 -10.84 7.68 -14.86
CA ILE A 53 -11.85 6.70 -14.39
C ILE A 53 -11.14 5.42 -13.96
N ALA A 54 -10.27 4.87 -14.81
CA ALA A 54 -9.52 3.66 -14.49
C ALA A 54 -8.61 3.84 -13.25
N LEU A 55 -8.02 5.03 -13.08
CA LEU A 55 -7.28 5.35 -11.87
C LEU A 55 -8.21 5.46 -10.65
N ALA A 56 -9.37 6.11 -10.79
CA ALA A 56 -10.33 6.23 -9.70
C ALA A 56 -10.84 4.85 -9.25
N ASP A 57 -11.20 3.97 -10.17
CA ASP A 57 -11.67 2.61 -9.86
C ASP A 57 -10.62 1.83 -9.06
N LYS A 58 -9.34 1.93 -9.45
CA LYS A 58 -8.24 1.32 -8.69
C LYS A 58 -8.10 1.92 -7.29
N LEU A 59 -8.18 3.25 -7.16
CA LEU A 59 -8.06 3.91 -5.86
C LEU A 59 -9.25 3.59 -4.93
N ILE A 60 -10.45 3.45 -5.49
CA ILE A 60 -11.63 2.96 -4.77
C ILE A 60 -11.36 1.54 -4.27
N ASP A 61 -10.85 0.66 -5.14
CA ASP A 61 -10.48 -0.70 -4.78
C ASP A 61 -9.51 -0.69 -3.59
N LEU A 62 -8.42 0.10 -3.63
CA LEU A 62 -7.48 0.21 -2.50
C LEU A 62 -8.17 0.72 -1.22
N GLY A 63 -9.00 1.76 -1.33
CA GLY A 63 -9.74 2.33 -0.21
C GLY A 63 -10.68 1.33 0.46
N GLU A 64 -11.33 0.46 -0.30
CA GLU A 64 -12.17 -0.61 0.26
C GLU A 64 -11.36 -1.59 1.14
N ARG A 65 -10.08 -1.82 0.84
CA ARG A 65 -9.21 -2.70 1.65
C ARG A 65 -8.79 -1.99 2.93
N GLU A 66 -8.55 -0.69 2.87
CA GLU A 66 -8.32 0.13 4.06
C GLU A 66 -9.55 0.15 4.98
N ASP A 67 -10.75 0.30 4.42
CA ASP A 67 -12.00 0.26 5.17
C ASP A 67 -12.23 -1.12 5.82
N GLN A 68 -11.96 -2.21 5.10
CA GLN A 68 -12.00 -3.56 5.65
C GLN A 68 -11.01 -3.74 6.81
N LEU A 69 -9.81 -3.18 6.69
CA LEU A 69 -8.80 -3.21 7.76
C LEU A 69 -9.28 -2.45 9.00
N VAL A 70 -9.86 -1.26 8.81
CA VAL A 70 -10.44 -0.47 9.90
C VAL A 70 -11.54 -1.26 10.60
N ALA A 71 -12.49 -1.82 9.85
CA ALA A 71 -13.58 -2.61 10.40
C ALA A 71 -13.06 -3.81 11.20
N LEU A 72 -12.14 -4.59 10.61
CA LEU A 72 -11.54 -5.74 11.26
C LEU A 72 -10.83 -5.39 12.58
N TRP A 73 -10.12 -4.25 12.60
CA TRP A 73 -9.46 -3.78 13.82
C TRP A 73 -10.46 -3.36 14.91
N GLN A 74 -11.58 -2.74 14.55
CA GLN A 74 -12.66 -2.43 15.49
C GLN A 74 -13.32 -3.70 16.04
N GLU A 75 -13.62 -4.67 15.16
CA GLU A 75 -14.18 -5.97 15.57
C GLU A 75 -13.26 -6.70 16.56
N TYR A 76 -11.94 -6.68 16.32
CA TYR A 76 -10.97 -7.28 17.23
C TYR A 76 -10.89 -6.53 18.56
N GLY A 77 -10.84 -5.19 18.53
CA GLY A 77 -10.82 -4.35 19.73
C GLY A 77 -12.10 -4.40 20.57
N ALA A 78 -13.22 -4.83 19.97
CA ALA A 78 -14.50 -5.06 20.64
C ALA A 78 -14.67 -6.53 21.11
N ASP A 79 -13.63 -7.37 20.99
CA ASP A 79 -13.66 -8.81 21.27
C ASP A 79 -14.73 -9.58 20.46
N GLU A 80 -15.21 -9.03 19.34
CA GLU A 80 -16.20 -9.67 18.46
C GLU A 80 -15.57 -10.76 17.59
N VAL A 81 -14.27 -10.63 17.29
CA VAL A 81 -13.47 -11.64 16.59
C VAL A 81 -12.28 -12.07 17.43
N GLY A 82 -12.08 -13.38 17.54
CA GLY A 82 -10.90 -13.93 18.20
C GLY A 82 -9.62 -13.78 17.36
N VAL A 83 -8.47 -13.89 18.04
CA VAL A 83 -7.13 -13.70 17.43
C VAL A 83 -6.87 -14.54 16.17
N MET A 84 -7.37 -15.79 16.12
CA MET A 84 -7.20 -16.65 14.93
C MET A 84 -7.99 -16.13 13.72
N THR A 85 -9.22 -15.67 13.95
CA THR A 85 -10.06 -15.07 12.90
C THR A 85 -9.47 -13.74 12.43
N PHE A 86 -9.00 -12.93 13.39
CA PHE A 86 -8.32 -11.68 13.10
C PHE A 86 -7.07 -11.90 12.22
N GLU A 87 -6.19 -12.83 12.60
CA GLU A 87 -4.99 -13.16 11.83
C GLU A 87 -5.32 -13.65 10.41
N SER A 88 -6.32 -14.53 10.26
CA SER A 88 -6.74 -15.03 8.95
C SER A 88 -7.23 -13.91 8.04
N ARG A 89 -8.16 -13.07 8.52
CA ARG A 89 -8.72 -11.97 7.74
C ARG A 89 -7.68 -10.89 7.45
N LEU A 90 -6.81 -10.59 8.42
CA LEU A 90 -5.71 -9.65 8.21
C LEU A 90 -4.76 -10.17 7.11
N THR A 91 -4.49 -11.47 7.09
CA THR A 91 -3.68 -12.11 6.04
C THR A 91 -4.32 -11.91 4.66
N GLU A 92 -5.64 -12.12 4.55
CA GLU A 92 -6.38 -11.93 3.30
C GLU A 92 -6.30 -10.48 2.81
N ILE A 93 -6.55 -9.51 3.70
CA ILE A 93 -6.47 -8.07 3.38
C ILE A 93 -5.05 -7.70 2.93
N VAL A 94 -4.03 -8.07 3.71
CA VAL A 94 -2.63 -7.76 3.38
C VAL A 94 -2.22 -8.38 2.05
N THR A 95 -2.60 -9.64 1.81
CA THR A 95 -2.30 -10.32 0.54
C THR A 95 -2.99 -9.62 -0.64
N ALA A 96 -4.24 -9.17 -0.46
CA ALA A 96 -4.95 -8.40 -1.48
C ALA A 96 -4.27 -7.05 -1.75
N MET A 97 -3.82 -6.34 -0.71
CA MET A 97 -3.07 -5.09 -0.86
C MET A 97 -1.72 -5.30 -1.56
N GLU A 98 -1.01 -6.39 -1.27
CA GLU A 98 0.26 -6.73 -1.93
C GLU A 98 0.08 -7.04 -3.42
N MET A 99 -1.05 -7.66 -3.80
CA MET A 99 -1.37 -7.98 -5.19
C MET A 99 -2.10 -6.85 -5.93
N TRP A 100 -2.48 -5.77 -5.24
CA TRP A 100 -3.27 -4.67 -5.79
C TRP A 100 -2.55 -3.97 -6.96
N VAL A 101 -1.24 -3.78 -6.84
CA VAL A 101 -0.39 -3.32 -7.93
C VAL A 101 0.04 -4.52 -8.77
N PRO A 102 -0.21 -4.55 -10.09
CA PRO A 102 0.39 -5.55 -10.94
C PRO A 102 1.92 -5.37 -10.89
N VAL A 103 2.66 -6.40 -10.49
CA VAL A 103 4.11 -6.43 -10.64
C VAL A 103 4.40 -6.19 -12.12
N PRO A 104 5.18 -5.17 -12.50
CA PRO A 104 5.57 -5.03 -13.89
C PRO A 104 6.46 -6.22 -14.24
N GLU A 105 5.95 -7.15 -15.05
CA GLU A 105 6.72 -8.26 -15.62
C GLU A 105 7.69 -7.73 -16.71
N GLY A 106 8.68 -6.92 -16.31
CA GLY A 106 9.92 -6.55 -17.01
C GLY A 106 9.89 -5.92 -18.43
N PRO A 107 11.07 -5.56 -18.98
CA PRO A 107 12.23 -5.00 -18.29
C PRO A 107 12.10 -3.47 -18.18
N MET A 108 12.74 -2.89 -17.18
CA MET A 108 13.02 -1.46 -17.16
C MET A 108 13.89 -1.16 -18.39
N GLU A 109 13.28 -0.64 -19.46
CA GLU A 109 14.04 -0.25 -20.64
C GLU A 109 15.05 0.81 -20.20
N ASP A 110 16.30 0.48 -20.50
CA ASP A 110 17.51 1.23 -20.19
C ASP A 110 17.28 2.74 -20.40
N SER A 111 17.39 3.50 -19.31
CA SER A 111 17.44 4.98 -19.34
C SER A 111 18.77 5.48 -19.91
N SER A 112 19.31 4.78 -20.90
CA SER A 112 20.69 4.89 -21.38
C SER A 112 20.78 5.35 -22.83
N VAL A 113 19.79 6.04 -23.41
CA VAL A 113 19.94 6.59 -24.78
C VAL A 113 19.18 7.89 -25.00
N ARG A 114 19.53 9.01 -24.34
CA ARG A 114 19.42 10.38 -24.93
C ARG A 114 20.40 11.38 -24.29
N LEU A 115 21.68 11.02 -24.20
CA LEU A 115 22.77 12.01 -24.24
C LEU A 115 23.47 11.89 -25.60
N ARG A 116 22.73 12.17 -26.68
CA ARG A 116 23.37 12.38 -27.99
C ARG A 116 23.96 13.79 -27.95
N ARG A 117 25.27 13.80 -27.73
CA ARG A 117 26.22 14.92 -27.82
C ARG A 117 25.75 16.02 -28.77
N VAL A 118 25.78 17.25 -28.29
CA VAL A 118 26.05 18.42 -29.12
C VAL A 118 27.57 18.61 -29.13
N PRO A 119 28.26 18.47 -30.27
CA PRO A 119 29.53 19.13 -30.47
C PRO A 119 29.26 20.48 -31.12
N GLY A 120 29.70 21.53 -30.45
CA GLY A 120 29.76 22.88 -30.99
C GLY A 120 30.66 22.97 -32.23
N THR A 121 30.32 23.99 -33.01
CA THR A 121 31.08 24.72 -34.01
C THR A 121 32.60 24.71 -33.84
N ASP A 122 33.31 24.41 -34.93
CA ASP A 122 34.54 25.11 -35.34
C ASP A 122 34.67 25.03 -36.87
N GLY A 123 34.61 26.19 -37.52
CA GLY A 123 34.73 26.40 -38.97
C GLY A 123 34.70 27.88 -39.28
#